data_AF-A0A1G0I1S9-F1
#
_entry.id   AF-A0A1G0I1S9-F1
#
_cell.length_a   1.000
_cell.length_b   1.000
_cell.length_c   1.000
_cell.angle_alpha   90.00
_cell.angle_beta   90.00
_cell.angle_gamma   90.00
#
_symmetry.space_group_name_H-M   'P 1'
#
loop_
_entity.id
_entity.type
_entity.pdbx_description
1 polymer ?
#
loop_
_entity_poly.entity_id
_entity_poly.type
_entity_poly.pdbx_seq_one_letter_code
_entity_poly.pdbx_strand_id
1 'polypeptide(L)'
;MGNSYSCLWEFRVAAESVESFERHYGPHGTWAALFRRSPGYIETLLLSDRAAPGRYLTIDRWQDEEAYSGFRRQFGADYAALDSECEALTIEETFIGAFRES
;
A
#
# COMPACT_ATOMS: atom_id res chain seq x y z
N MET A 1 21.63 2.44 -11.31
CA MET A 1 20.51 2.71 -10.38
C MET A 1 19.28 2.20 -11.08
N GLY A 2 18.63 1.15 -10.57
CA GLY A 2 17.51 0.51 -11.26
C GLY A 2 16.24 1.37 -11.10
N ASN A 3 15.54 1.64 -12.20
CA ASN A 3 14.25 2.33 -12.20
C ASN A 3 13.22 1.52 -11.40
N SER A 4 13.12 1.81 -10.11
CA SER A 4 12.15 1.16 -9.22
C SER A 4 10.72 1.50 -9.65
N TYR A 5 9.78 0.62 -9.34
CA TYR A 5 8.37 0.76 -9.69
C TYR A 5 7.54 1.02 -8.43
N SER A 6 6.69 2.04 -8.46
CA SER A 6 5.97 2.50 -7.26
C SER A 6 4.48 2.64 -7.52
N CYS A 7 3.67 1.95 -6.72
CA CYS A 7 2.22 2.05 -6.71
C CYS A 7 1.78 3.03 -5.62
N LEU A 8 0.93 3.98 -5.99
CA LEU A 8 0.40 4.98 -5.07
C LEU A 8 -1.10 4.82 -4.90
N TRP A 9 -1.53 4.86 -3.65
CA TRP A 9 -2.93 4.87 -3.26
C TRP A 9 -3.21 6.03 -2.33
N GLU A 10 -4.41 6.59 -2.43
CA GLU A 10 -4.96 7.58 -1.53
C GLU A 10 -6.12 7.02 -0.74
N PHE A 11 -6.16 7.38 0.54
CA PHE A 11 -7.18 6.94 1.48
C PHE A 11 -7.77 8.11 2.22
N ARG A 12 -9.09 8.06 2.41
CA ARG A 12 -9.82 8.87 3.40
C ARG A 12 -10.24 7.94 4.52
N VAL A 13 -9.87 8.26 5.75
CA VAL A 13 -10.03 7.40 6.92
C VAL A 13 -10.86 8.12 7.97
N ALA A 14 -11.87 7.44 8.53
CA ALA A 14 -12.67 7.96 9.63
C ALA A 14 -11.79 8.10 10.88
N ALA A 15 -12.04 9.12 11.72
CA ALA A 15 -11.18 9.44 12.86
C ALA A 15 -11.06 8.26 13.85
N GLU A 16 -12.13 7.50 14.03
CA GLU A 16 -12.21 6.29 14.85
C GLU A 16 -11.40 5.10 14.30
N SER A 17 -11.13 5.08 12.99
CA SER A 17 -10.43 4.00 12.30
C SER A 17 -8.95 4.27 12.10
N VAL A 18 -8.48 5.51 12.34
CA VAL A 18 -7.09 5.94 12.08
C VAL A 18 -6.06 4.99 12.69
N GLU A 19 -6.18 4.65 13.98
CA GLU A 19 -5.22 3.80 14.65
C GLU A 19 -5.17 2.38 14.05
N SER A 20 -6.33 1.86 13.64
CA SER A 20 -6.41 0.56 12.97
C SER A 20 -5.82 0.63 11.57
N PHE A 21 -6.16 1.67 10.82
CA PHE A 21 -5.63 1.91 9.49
C PHE A 21 -4.10 2.01 9.50
N GLU A 22 -3.50 2.79 10.39
CA GLU A 22 -2.04 2.93 10.50
C GLU A 22 -1.35 1.60 10.87
N ARG A 23 -2.01 0.74 11.65
CA ARG A 23 -1.52 -0.63 11.94
C ARG A 23 -1.50 -1.54 10.72
N HIS A 24 -2.44 -1.38 9.80
CA HIS A 24 -2.53 -2.22 8.60
C HIS A 24 -1.68 -1.70 7.43
N TYR A 25 -1.75 -0.39 7.17
CA TYR A 25 -1.14 0.28 6.01
C TYR A 25 0.23 0.90 6.29
N GLY A 26 0.68 0.92 7.56
CA GLY A 26 2.01 1.40 7.92
C GLY A 26 3.15 0.52 7.39
N PRO A 27 4.40 1.01 7.44
CA PRO A 27 5.60 0.28 6.96
C PRO A 27 5.85 -1.06 7.67
N HIS A 28 5.27 -1.23 8.86
CA HIS A 28 5.32 -2.46 9.66
C HIS A 28 3.99 -3.22 9.70
N GLY A 29 2.99 -2.76 8.95
CA GLY A 29 1.64 -3.31 8.97
C GLY A 29 1.48 -4.60 8.17
N THR A 30 0.24 -5.09 8.14
CA THR A 30 -0.15 -6.35 7.47
C THR A 30 0.12 -6.30 5.97
N TRP A 31 -0.14 -5.16 5.32
CA TRP A 31 0.14 -4.97 3.90
C TRP A 31 1.63 -5.10 3.59
N ALA A 32 2.46 -4.34 4.32
CA ALA A 32 3.91 -4.41 4.19
C ALA A 32 4.45 -5.82 4.51
N ALA A 33 3.87 -6.52 5.49
CA ALA A 33 4.24 -7.90 5.81
C ALA A 33 3.91 -8.89 4.68
N LEU A 34 2.76 -8.72 4.02
CA LEU A 34 2.39 -9.50 2.85
C LEU A 34 3.36 -9.22 1.68
N PHE A 35 3.64 -7.95 1.39
CA PHE A 35 4.52 -7.56 0.28
C PHE A 35 5.96 -8.05 0.46
N ARG A 36 6.47 -8.05 1.70
CA ARG A 36 7.81 -8.60 2.04
C ARG A 36 8.01 -10.07 1.66
N ARG A 37 6.95 -10.83 1.39
CA ARG A 37 7.06 -12.21 0.89
C ARG A 37 7.56 -12.29 -0.55
N SER A 38 7.51 -11.18 -1.31
CA SER A 38 8.10 -11.08 -2.64
C SER A 38 9.55 -10.60 -2.56
N PRO A 39 10.51 -11.30 -3.20
CA PRO A 39 11.90 -10.84 -3.27
C PRO A 39 12.09 -9.46 -3.93
N GLY A 40 11.14 -9.04 -4.76
CA GLY A 40 11.19 -7.79 -5.49
C GLY A 40 10.52 -6.60 -4.78
N TYR A 41 9.98 -6.79 -3.58
CA TYR A 41 9.48 -5.69 -2.75
C TYR A 41 10.63 -4.94 -2.08
N ILE A 42 10.54 -3.60 -2.05
CA ILE A 42 11.53 -2.73 -1.41
C ILE A 42 10.98 -2.23 -0.08
N GLU A 43 9.90 -1.45 -0.09
CA GLU A 43 9.29 -0.86 1.10
C GLU A 43 7.87 -0.35 0.83
N THR A 44 7.14 -0.06 1.90
CA THR A 44 5.86 0.65 1.90
C THR A 44 6.06 1.88 2.76
N LEU A 45 5.79 3.06 2.20
CA LEU A 45 5.72 4.30 2.94
C LEU A 45 4.26 4.63 3.22
N LEU A 46 3.97 5.11 4.42
CA LEU A 46 2.68 5.69 4.78
C LEU A 46 2.87 7.18 5.05
N LEU A 47 2.17 8.02 4.29
CA LEU A 47 2.23 9.48 4.40
C LEU A 47 0.88 10.00 4.90
N SER A 48 0.89 10.74 6.00
CA SER A 48 -0.29 11.47 6.51
C SER A 48 -0.29 12.90 5.99
N ASP A 49 -1.42 13.38 5.47
CA ASP A 49 -1.55 14.78 5.04
C ASP A 49 -1.62 15.73 6.24
N ARG A 50 -0.70 16.71 6.30
CA ARG A 50 -0.65 17.71 7.38
C ARG A 50 -1.77 18.75 7.32
N ALA A 51 -2.34 18.98 6.13
CA ALA A 51 -3.38 19.97 5.90
C ALA A 51 -4.79 19.35 5.92
N ALA A 52 -4.90 18.05 5.70
CA ALA A 52 -6.17 17.31 5.67
C ALA A 52 -6.13 16.08 6.60
N PRO A 53 -6.48 16.22 7.90
CA PRO A 53 -6.57 15.08 8.81
C PRO A 53 -7.46 13.96 8.25
N GLY A 54 -7.01 12.72 8.40
CA GLY A 54 -7.69 11.54 7.85
C GLY A 54 -7.41 11.26 6.37
N ARG A 55 -6.62 12.09 5.67
CA ARG A 55 -6.12 11.78 4.32
C ARG A 55 -4.72 11.17 4.40
N TYR A 56 -4.55 10.01 3.79
CA TYR A 56 -3.31 9.27 3.75
C TYR A 56 -2.93 8.87 2.33
N LEU A 57 -1.63 8.69 2.09
CA LEU A 57 -1.10 8.06 0.88
C LEU A 57 -0.22 6.87 1.27
N THR A 58 -0.33 5.76 0.54
CA THR A 58 0.72 4.74 0.53
C THR A 58 1.59 4.85 -0.71
N ILE A 59 2.87 4.51 -0.57
CA ILE A 59 3.80 4.30 -1.68
C ILE A 59 4.39 2.91 -1.50
N ASP A 60 3.98 1.96 -2.34
CA ASP A 60 4.53 0.60 -2.36
C ASP A 60 5.60 0.50 -3.44
N ARG A 61 6.86 0.40 -3.02
CA ARG A 61 8.03 0.41 -3.89
C ARG A 61 8.49 -1.01 -4.19
N TRP A 62 8.78 -1.26 -5.45
CA TRP A 62 9.19 -2.54 -6.03
C TRP A 62 10.43 -2.34 -6.89
N GLN A 63 11.23 -3.39 -7.04
CA GLN A 63 12.44 -3.35 -7.87
C GLN A 63 12.12 -2.99 -9.33
N ASP A 64 11.01 -3.51 -9.85
CA ASP A 64 10.49 -3.22 -11.18
C ASP A 64 9.00 -3.62 -11.28
N GLU A 65 8.42 -3.36 -12.44
CA GLU A 65 7.03 -3.68 -12.76
C GLU A 65 6.77 -5.20 -12.82
N GLU A 66 7.77 -6.00 -13.22
CA GLU A 66 7.64 -7.44 -13.31
C GLU A 66 7.51 -8.07 -11.91
N ALA A 67 8.30 -7.60 -10.95
CA ALA A 67 8.23 -7.98 -9.55
C ALA A 67 6.85 -7.73 -8.94
N TYR A 68 6.27 -6.54 -9.18
CA TYR A 68 4.91 -6.23 -8.73
C TYR A 68 3.88 -7.17 -9.38
N SER A 69 3.95 -7.34 -10.70
CA SER A 69 3.03 -8.22 -11.43
C SER A 69 3.14 -9.69 -10.97
N GLY A 70 4.36 -10.16 -10.70
CA GLY A 70 4.65 -11.51 -10.20
C GLY A 70 4.08 -11.72 -8.81
N PHE A 71 4.26 -10.75 -7.92
CA PHE A 71 3.64 -10.74 -6.59
C PHE A 71 2.11 -10.84 -6.70
N ARG A 72 1.46 -10.01 -7.53
CA ARG A 72 0.00 -10.01 -7.72
C ARG A 72 -0.53 -11.35 -8.23
N ARG A 73 0.23 -12.05 -9.09
CA ARG A 73 -0.12 -13.41 -9.55
C ARG A 73 0.05 -14.46 -8.46
N GLN A 74 1.14 -14.41 -7.70
CA GLN A 74 1.48 -15.43 -6.72
C GLN A 74 0.66 -15.32 -5.43
N PHE A 75 0.39 -14.10 -4.97
CA PHE A 75 -0.26 -13.82 -3.69
C PHE A 75 -1.64 -13.15 -3.86
N GLY A 76 -2.25 -13.25 -5.04
CA GLY A 76 -3.53 -12.59 -5.33
C GLY A 76 -4.67 -12.98 -4.39
N ALA A 77 -4.71 -14.24 -3.93
CA ALA A 77 -5.70 -14.69 -2.94
C ALA A 77 -5.48 -14.05 -1.56
N ASP A 78 -4.24 -14.05 -1.06
CA ASP A 78 -3.88 -13.42 0.21
C ASP A 78 -4.10 -11.90 0.16
N TYR A 79 -3.81 -11.28 -1.00
CA TYR A 79 -4.11 -9.87 -1.24
C TYR A 79 -5.60 -9.59 -1.12
N ALA A 80 -6.44 -10.35 -1.84
CA ALA A 80 -7.89 -10.13 -1.84
C ALA A 80 -8.52 -10.38 -0.46
N ALA A 81 -8.00 -11.34 0.30
CA ALA A 81 -8.43 -11.56 1.68
C ALA A 81 -8.09 -10.35 2.57
N LEU A 82 -6.86 -9.85 2.48
CA LEU A 82 -6.42 -8.70 3.27
C LEU A 82 -7.16 -7.40 2.88
N ASP A 83 -7.46 -7.24 1.59
CA ASP A 83 -8.28 -6.15 1.05
C ASP A 83 -9.67 -6.14 1.68
N SER A 84 -10.34 -7.30 1.72
CA SER A 84 -11.65 -7.44 2.35
C SER A 84 -11.63 -7.19 3.87
N GLU A 85 -10.55 -7.56 4.56
CA GLU A 85 -10.37 -7.25 5.98
C GLU A 85 -10.22 -5.74 6.23
N CYS A 86 -9.63 -5.01 5.28
CA CYS A 86 -9.35 -3.58 5.40
C CYS A 86 -10.43 -2.68 4.79
N GLU A 87 -11.36 -3.21 4.00
CA GLU A 87 -12.41 -2.46 3.28
C GLU A 87 -13.22 -1.53 4.21
N ALA A 88 -13.51 -1.99 5.44
CA ALA A 88 -14.27 -1.21 6.42
C ALA A 88 -13.46 -0.11 7.14
N LEU A 89 -12.13 -0.05 6.93
CA LEU A 89 -11.26 0.93 7.59
C LEU A 89 -11.22 2.27 6.87
N THR A 90 -11.65 2.32 5.60
CA THR A 90 -11.55 3.50 4.74
C THR A 90 -12.95 3.98 4.35
N ILE A 91 -13.11 5.30 4.26
CA ILE A 91 -14.31 5.95 3.72
C ILE A 91 -14.22 5.96 2.18
N GLU A 92 -13.01 6.19 1.67
CA GLU A 92 -12.71 6.26 0.25
C GLU A 92 -11.29 5.76 0.04
N GLU A 93 -11.09 5.00 -1.03
CA GLU A 93 -9.81 4.53 -1.50
C GLU A 93 -9.70 4.82 -3.00
N THR A 94 -8.59 5.43 -3.41
CA THR A 94 -8.34 5.80 -4.80
C THR A 94 -6.94 5.35 -5.21
N PHE A 95 -6.88 4.53 -6.25
CA PHE A 95 -5.61 4.26 -6.92
C PHE A 95 -5.16 5.50 -7.69
N ILE A 96 -4.05 6.10 -7.28
CA ILE A 96 -3.50 7.29 -7.92
C ILE A 96 -2.76 6.92 -9.20
N GLY A 97 -2.04 5.80 -9.16
CA GLY A 97 -1.31 5.30 -10.32
C GLY A 97 -0.08 4.49 -9.96
N ALA A 98 0.58 4.03 -11.01
CA ALA A 98 1.86 3.36 -10.92
C ALA A 98 2.92 4.12 -11.72
N PHE A 99 4.11 4.26 -11.15
CA PHE A 99 5.15 5.14 -11.64
C PHE A 99 6.49 4.42 -11.70
N ARG A 100 7.34 4.84 -12.64
CA ARG A 100 8.76 4.47 -12.66
C ARG A 100 9.55 5.60 -12.02
N GLU A 101 10.42 5.26 -11.09
CA GLU A 101 11.36 6.19 -10.48
C GLU A 101 12.54 6.44 -11.43
N SER A 102 13.00 7.69 -11.52
CA SER A 102 14.06 8.17 -12.43
C SER A 102 15.26 8.71 -11.69
#